data_AF-A0A6A5UR85-F1
#
_entry.id   AF-A0A6A5UR85-F1
#
_cell.length_a   1.000
_cell.length_b   1.000
_cell.length_c   1.000
_cell.angle_alpha   90.00
_cell.angle_beta   90.00
_cell.angle_gamma   90.00
#
_symmetry.space_group_name_H-M   'P 1'
#
loop_
_entity.id
_entity.type
_entity.pdbx_description
1 polymer ?
#
loop_
_entity_poly.entity_id
_entity_poly.type
_entity_poly.pdbx_seq_one_letter_code
_entity_poly.pdbx_strand_id
1 'polypeptide(L)'
;MKVNPAPLHLAQTVITGLVVAFSIAILGTAGHTLDVFNKQQTYNPWWIPVWREHFEVQGTKALIASAAVTLILSGVFFVMSLISQVNLANKHTLRALLAIGSAGPSALLTLVTVIYAHILNAKSELDTIQTWTCKYKNSAPMPQDMALESNMGNGNFGSLCHESKFALYGTLVVFVLLGASMGLSVVGWLADKWSERQQRKEVEMMQS
;
A
#
# COMPACT_ATOMS: atom_id res chain seq x y z
N MET A 1 17.54 -4.23 34.36
CA MET A 1 17.53 -5.00 33.10
C MET A 1 18.04 -4.11 31.98
N LYS A 2 19.05 -4.56 31.22
CA LYS A 2 19.64 -3.79 30.10
C LYS A 2 18.77 -4.01 28.86
N VAL A 3 18.03 -2.99 28.43
CA VAL A 3 17.16 -3.06 27.24
C VAL A 3 18.04 -2.89 26.00
N ASN A 4 17.98 -3.84 25.07
CA ASN A 4 18.65 -3.74 23.77
C ASN A 4 17.66 -3.24 22.71
N PRO A 5 17.82 -2.03 22.15
CA PRO A 5 16.90 -1.46 21.16
C PRO A 5 17.18 -1.94 19.72
N ALA A 6 18.34 -2.56 19.45
CA ALA A 6 18.71 -3.08 18.13
C ALA A 6 17.65 -3.98 17.45
N PRO A 7 16.99 -4.95 18.13
CA PRO A 7 15.95 -5.77 17.50
C PRO A 7 14.72 -4.97 17.05
N LEU A 8 14.38 -3.88 17.75
CA LEU A 8 13.24 -3.03 17.40
C LEU A 8 13.51 -2.26 16.09
N HIS A 9 14.73 -1.74 15.95
CA HIS A 9 15.16 -1.05 14.73
C HIS A 9 15.19 -2.01 13.53
N LEU A 10 15.66 -3.25 13.72
CA LEU A 10 15.64 -4.27 12.68
C LEU A 10 14.21 -4.63 12.25
N ALA A 11 13.33 -4.90 13.21
CA ALA A 11 11.93 -5.22 12.94
C ALA A 11 11.24 -4.10 12.14
N GLN A 12 11.49 -2.84 12.51
CA GLN A 12 10.98 -1.68 11.79
C GLN A 12 11.48 -1.60 10.34
N THR A 13 12.77 -1.84 10.10
CA THR A 13 13.34 -1.85 8.75
C THR A 13 12.71 -2.95 7.90
N VAL A 14 12.49 -4.15 8.47
CA VAL A 14 11.82 -5.27 7.79
C VAL A 14 10.38 -4.92 7.43
N ILE A 15 9.61 -4.36 8.36
CA ILE A 15 8.23 -3.92 8.10
C ILE A 15 8.21 -2.86 6.99
N THR A 16 9.14 -1.90 7.01
CA THR A 16 9.23 -0.89 5.95
C THR A 16 9.55 -1.52 4.60
N GLY A 17 10.43 -2.52 4.56
CA GLY A 17 10.71 -3.29 3.34
C GLY A 17 9.47 -4.01 2.80
N LEU A 18 8.65 -4.59 3.67
CA LEU A 18 7.36 -5.18 3.29
C LEU A 18 6.40 -4.13 2.74
N VAL A 19 6.28 -2.95 3.38
CA VAL A 19 5.47 -1.83 2.88
C VAL A 19 5.87 -1.45 1.46
N VAL A 20 7.18 -1.34 1.18
CA VAL A 20 7.70 -1.03 -0.15
C VAL A 20 7.32 -2.12 -1.15
N ALA A 21 7.52 -3.39 -0.81
CA ALA A 21 7.19 -4.52 -1.68
C ALA A 21 5.68 -4.57 -2.02
N PHE A 22 4.81 -4.44 -1.02
CA PHE A 22 3.37 -4.39 -1.22
C PHE A 22 2.95 -3.15 -2.04
N SER A 23 3.56 -1.98 -1.81
CA SER A 23 3.26 -0.77 -2.58
C SER A 23 3.57 -0.95 -4.07
N ILE A 24 4.68 -1.63 -4.42
CA ILE A 24 5.01 -1.97 -5.82
C ILE A 24 3.95 -2.91 -6.40
N ALA A 25 3.58 -3.97 -5.67
CA ALA A 25 2.59 -4.93 -6.14
C ALA A 25 1.20 -4.30 -6.33
N ILE A 26 0.77 -3.43 -5.42
CA ILE A 26 -0.49 -2.67 -5.53
C ILE A 26 -0.43 -1.73 -6.74
N LEU A 27 0.67 -1.01 -6.91
CA LEU A 27 0.84 -0.11 -8.05
C LEU A 27 0.79 -0.87 -9.39
N GLY A 28 1.43 -2.04 -9.46
CA GLY A 28 1.42 -2.89 -10.65
C GLY A 28 0.03 -3.46 -10.96
N THR A 29 -0.66 -4.01 -9.96
CA THR A 29 -2.00 -4.61 -10.14
C THR A 29 -3.08 -3.55 -10.43
N ALA A 30 -3.08 -2.43 -9.70
CA ALA A 30 -4.00 -1.32 -9.96
C ALA A 30 -3.70 -0.63 -11.30
N GLY A 31 -2.41 -0.49 -11.65
CA GLY A 31 -1.98 0.09 -12.93
C GLY A 31 -2.37 -0.79 -14.11
N HIS A 32 -2.13 -2.11 -14.03
CA HIS A 32 -2.49 -3.06 -15.07
C HIS A 32 -4.01 -3.10 -15.31
N THR A 33 -4.81 -3.19 -14.24
CA THR A 33 -6.27 -3.19 -14.35
C THR A 33 -6.82 -1.91 -14.99
N LEU A 34 -6.25 -0.75 -14.65
CA LEU A 34 -6.63 0.53 -15.26
C LEU A 34 -6.19 0.65 -16.72
N ASP A 35 -4.99 0.15 -17.07
CA ASP A 35 -4.50 0.14 -18.45
C ASP A 35 -5.37 -0.74 -19.36
N VAL A 36 -5.72 -1.94 -18.90
CA VAL A 36 -6.62 -2.85 -19.63
C VAL A 36 -7.98 -2.20 -19.84
N PHE A 37 -8.55 -1.58 -18.80
CA PHE A 37 -9.80 -0.83 -18.94
C PHE A 37 -9.69 0.28 -19.99
N ASN A 38 -8.66 1.13 -19.90
CA ASN A 38 -8.50 2.26 -20.82
C ASN A 38 -8.36 1.82 -22.29
N LYS A 39 -7.70 0.68 -22.53
CA LYS A 39 -7.53 0.10 -23.87
C LYS A 39 -8.80 -0.58 -24.39
N GLN A 40 -9.54 -1.25 -23.52
CA GLN A 40 -10.65 -2.11 -23.93
C GLN A 40 -12.03 -1.46 -23.88
N GLN A 41 -12.21 -0.36 -23.14
CA GLN A 41 -13.52 0.26 -22.90
C GLN A 41 -14.34 0.58 -24.17
N THR A 42 -13.67 0.89 -25.29
CA THR A 42 -14.35 1.29 -26.55
C THR A 42 -14.56 0.13 -27.52
N TYR A 43 -13.73 -0.92 -27.44
CA TYR A 43 -13.63 -1.94 -28.49
C TYR A 43 -14.11 -3.32 -28.04
N ASN A 44 -14.04 -3.62 -26.74
CA ASN A 44 -14.42 -4.92 -26.22
C ASN A 44 -15.91 -4.88 -25.81
N PRO A 45 -16.77 -5.72 -26.42
CA PRO A 45 -18.21 -5.75 -26.15
C PRO A 45 -18.60 -5.92 -24.69
N TRP A 46 -17.75 -6.54 -23.86
CA TRP A 46 -17.99 -6.70 -22.42
C TRP A 46 -17.84 -5.41 -21.61
N TRP A 47 -17.23 -4.38 -22.19
CA TRP A 47 -17.12 -3.05 -21.61
C TRP A 47 -18.06 -2.04 -22.27
N ILE A 48 -18.63 -2.34 -23.46
CA ILE A 48 -19.52 -1.42 -24.19
C ILE A 48 -20.81 -1.04 -23.43
N PRO A 49 -21.48 -1.96 -22.69
CA PRO A 49 -22.65 -1.60 -21.87
C PRO A 49 -22.35 -0.59 -20.77
N VAL A 50 -21.07 -0.35 -20.47
CA VAL A 50 -20.62 0.55 -19.42
C VAL A 50 -20.61 1.99 -19.94
N TRP A 51 -21.67 2.75 -19.63
CA TRP A 51 -21.71 4.18 -19.91
C TRP A 51 -20.76 4.95 -19.00
N ARG A 52 -20.10 5.99 -19.52
CA ARG A 52 -19.14 6.83 -18.77
C ARG A 52 -19.75 7.47 -17.52
N GLU A 53 -21.06 7.68 -17.48
CA GLU A 53 -21.77 8.23 -16.33
C GLU A 53 -22.08 7.19 -15.24
N HIS A 54 -22.05 5.90 -15.55
CA HIS A 54 -22.36 4.81 -14.61
C HIS A 54 -21.12 4.02 -14.16
N PHE A 55 -19.92 4.53 -14.45
CA PHE A 55 -18.68 3.80 -14.18
C PHE A 55 -17.59 4.64 -13.54
N GLU A 56 -17.15 4.21 -12.36
CA GLU A 56 -16.23 4.96 -11.52
C GLU A 56 -14.84 4.33 -11.50
N VAL A 57 -13.88 5.03 -12.11
CA VAL A 57 -12.45 4.67 -12.09
C VAL A 57 -11.66 5.41 -11.01
N GLN A 58 -12.30 6.33 -10.27
CA GLN A 58 -11.63 7.18 -9.29
C GLN A 58 -11.05 6.36 -8.14
N GLY A 59 -11.71 5.28 -7.72
CA GLY A 59 -11.20 4.37 -6.69
C GLY A 59 -9.85 3.75 -7.10
N THR A 60 -9.74 3.24 -8.32
CA THR A 60 -8.50 2.65 -8.85
C THR A 60 -7.39 3.70 -9.01
N LYS A 61 -7.73 4.91 -9.48
CA LYS A 61 -6.77 6.02 -9.56
C LYS A 61 -6.26 6.44 -8.18
N ALA A 62 -7.14 6.48 -7.18
CA ALA A 62 -6.75 6.77 -5.80
C ALA A 62 -5.81 5.69 -5.23
N LEU A 63 -6.08 4.41 -5.52
CA LEU A 63 -5.19 3.30 -5.14
C LEU A 63 -3.78 3.47 -5.75
N ILE A 64 -3.69 3.75 -7.05
CA ILE A 64 -2.42 4.03 -7.75
C ILE A 64 -1.69 5.21 -7.09
N ALA A 65 -2.38 6.32 -6.86
CA ALA A 65 -1.77 7.52 -6.27
C ALA A 65 -1.25 7.23 -4.85
N SER A 66 -2.05 6.56 -4.02
CA SER A 66 -1.67 6.23 -2.64
C SER A 66 -0.46 5.27 -2.58
N ALA A 67 -0.42 4.27 -3.47
CA ALA A 67 0.69 3.33 -3.56
C ALA A 67 1.97 4.01 -4.03
N ALA A 68 1.89 4.92 -5.02
CA ALA A 68 3.04 5.67 -5.51
C ALA A 68 3.63 6.59 -4.43
N VAL A 69 2.79 7.34 -3.71
CA VAL A 69 3.25 8.22 -2.61
C VAL A 69 3.87 7.41 -1.49
N THR A 70 3.22 6.32 -1.08
CA THR A 70 3.71 5.44 -0.01
C THR A 70 5.05 4.80 -0.39
N LEU A 71 5.19 4.38 -1.65
CA LEU A 71 6.42 3.81 -2.19
C LEU A 71 7.57 4.81 -2.12
N ILE A 72 7.34 6.07 -2.51
CA ILE A 72 8.38 7.10 -2.47
C ILE A 72 8.77 7.40 -1.02
N LEU A 73 7.81 7.72 -0.15
CA LEU A 73 8.08 8.11 1.23
C LEU A 73 8.74 6.97 2.03
N SER A 74 8.19 5.76 1.94
CA SER A 74 8.72 4.60 2.65
C SER A 74 10.00 4.06 2.00
N GLY A 75 10.13 4.18 0.68
CA GLY A 75 11.32 3.79 -0.06
C GLY A 75 12.53 4.65 0.30
N VAL A 76 12.35 5.97 0.40
CA VAL A 76 13.42 6.87 0.85
C VAL A 76 13.87 6.50 2.27
N PHE A 77 12.92 6.29 3.20
CA PHE A 77 13.25 5.88 4.56
C PHE A 77 13.94 4.51 4.61
N PHE A 78 13.50 3.55 3.80
CA PHE A 78 14.10 2.22 3.70
C PHE A 78 15.55 2.29 3.22
N VAL A 79 15.80 3.01 2.11
CA VAL A 79 17.16 3.20 1.57
C VAL A 79 18.06 3.90 2.59
N MET A 80 17.59 4.98 3.23
CA MET A 80 18.35 5.66 4.29
C MET A 80 18.65 4.74 5.49
N SER A 81 17.79 3.78 5.79
CA SER A 81 17.99 2.81 6.87
C SER A 81 19.01 1.73 6.54
N LEU A 82 19.27 1.46 5.27
CA LEU A 82 20.27 0.49 4.81
C LEU A 82 21.66 1.11 4.63
N ILE A 83 21.74 2.40 4.34
CA ILE A 83 23.01 3.08 4.11
C ILE A 83 23.69 3.35 5.46
N SER A 84 24.75 2.58 5.75
CA SER A 84 25.58 2.75 6.96
C SER A 84 26.18 4.16 7.11
N GLN A 85 26.39 4.89 6.01
CA GLN A 85 26.99 6.23 6.04
C GLN A 85 26.09 7.30 6.67
N VAL A 86 24.76 7.10 6.66
CA VAL A 86 23.83 8.07 7.26
C VAL A 86 23.82 7.96 8.79
N ASN A 87 24.38 6.87 9.34
CA ASN A 87 24.52 6.58 10.77
C ASN A 87 23.24 6.86 11.57
N LEU A 88 22.09 6.42 11.03
CA LEU A 88 20.79 6.50 11.72
C LEU A 88 20.79 5.73 13.04
N ALA A 89 21.69 4.75 13.19
CA ALA A 89 21.87 3.98 14.40
C ALA A 89 22.34 4.83 15.59
N ASN A 90 23.14 5.89 15.38
CA ASN A 90 23.55 6.81 16.45
C ASN A 90 22.61 8.01 16.63
N LYS A 91 21.67 8.24 15.70
CA LYS A 91 20.75 9.39 15.70
C LYS A 91 19.30 8.93 15.90
N HIS A 92 19.04 8.31 17.04
CA HIS A 92 17.75 7.70 17.41
C HIS A 92 16.55 8.63 17.23
N THR A 93 16.65 9.90 17.64
CA THR A 93 15.58 10.90 17.46
C THR A 93 15.32 11.23 15.98
N LEU A 94 16.37 11.32 15.17
CA LEU A 94 16.23 11.60 13.73
C LEU A 94 15.59 10.42 13.00
N ARG A 95 16.02 9.18 13.34
CA ARG A 95 15.42 7.96 12.80
C ARG A 95 13.92 7.88 13.11
N ALA A 96 13.53 8.12 14.37
CA ALA A 96 12.14 8.11 14.78
C ALA A 96 11.31 9.20 14.06
N LEU A 97 11.87 10.41 13.92
CA LEU A 97 11.20 11.51 13.22
C LEU A 97 11.02 11.23 11.73
N LEU A 98 12.03 10.67 11.05
CA LEU A 98 11.92 10.28 9.65
C LEU A 98 10.93 9.14 9.45
N ALA A 99 10.92 8.16 10.34
CA ALA A 99 9.98 7.05 10.29
C ALA A 99 8.53 7.51 10.49
N ILE A 100 8.27 8.33 11.51
CA ILE A 100 6.93 8.88 11.77
C ILE A 100 6.52 9.86 10.67
N GLY A 101 7.45 10.70 10.21
CA GLY A 101 7.22 11.69 9.15
C GLY A 101 6.95 11.06 7.78
N SER A 102 7.46 9.86 7.50
CA SER A 102 7.15 9.11 6.28
C SER A 102 5.90 8.23 6.46
N ALA A 103 5.79 7.51 7.57
CA ALA A 103 4.70 6.56 7.80
C ALA A 103 3.37 7.25 8.14
N GLY A 104 3.37 8.38 8.85
CA GLY A 104 2.16 9.10 9.25
C GLY A 104 1.32 9.60 8.06
N PRO A 105 1.88 10.42 7.15
CA PRO A 105 1.16 10.86 5.96
C PRO A 105 0.74 9.69 5.06
N SER A 106 1.60 8.67 4.91
CA SER A 106 1.27 7.47 4.14
C SER A 106 0.12 6.68 4.75
N ALA A 107 0.07 6.55 6.07
CA ALA A 107 -0.99 5.83 6.79
C ALA A 107 -2.33 6.56 6.66
N LEU A 108 -2.33 7.89 6.79
CA LEU A 108 -3.52 8.70 6.58
C LEU A 108 -4.03 8.57 5.14
N LEU A 109 -3.13 8.69 4.16
CA LEU A 109 -3.49 8.59 2.75
C LEU A 109 -4.07 7.21 2.42
N THR A 110 -3.39 6.13 2.81
CA THR A 110 -3.86 4.76 2.55
C THR A 110 -5.19 4.46 3.25
N LEU A 111 -5.42 4.97 4.47
CA LEU A 111 -6.71 4.85 5.16
C LEU A 111 -7.84 5.54 4.38
N VAL A 112 -7.63 6.81 4.00
CA VAL A 112 -8.63 7.57 3.22
C VAL A 112 -8.91 6.86 1.89
N THR A 113 -7.87 6.38 1.21
CA THR A 113 -8.02 5.66 -0.06
C THR A 113 -8.81 4.36 0.11
N VAL A 114 -8.54 3.56 1.15
CA VAL A 114 -9.30 2.32 1.40
C VAL A 114 -10.76 2.62 1.66
N ILE A 115 -11.06 3.60 2.52
CA ILE A 115 -12.44 4.00 2.83
C ILE A 115 -13.15 4.47 1.54
N TYR A 116 -12.51 5.35 0.77
CA TYR A 116 -13.05 5.87 -0.46
C TYR A 116 -13.33 4.76 -1.50
N ALA A 117 -12.36 3.87 -1.73
CA ALA A 117 -12.52 2.75 -2.65
C ALA A 117 -13.61 1.77 -2.18
N HIS A 118 -13.73 1.54 -0.86
CA HIS A 118 -14.81 0.70 -0.32
C HIS A 118 -16.19 1.31 -0.52
N ILE A 119 -16.34 2.62 -0.28
CA ILE A 119 -17.60 3.32 -0.49
C ILE A 119 -18.00 3.24 -1.97
N LEU A 120 -17.06 3.47 -2.89
CA LEU A 120 -17.33 3.36 -4.33
C LEU A 120 -17.75 1.93 -4.73
N ASN A 121 -17.08 0.91 -4.20
CA ASN A 121 -17.40 -0.49 -4.48
C ASN A 121 -18.72 -0.97 -3.84
N ALA A 122 -19.25 -0.26 -2.84
CA ALA A 122 -20.49 -0.61 -2.17
C ALA A 122 -21.74 0.02 -2.81
N LYS A 123 -21.56 1.05 -3.66
CA LYS A 123 -22.67 1.68 -4.39
C LYS A 123 -23.22 0.71 -5.44
N SER A 124 -24.55 0.60 -5.51
CA SER A 124 -25.22 -0.25 -6.51
C SER A 124 -25.54 0.47 -7.82
N GLU A 125 -25.48 1.80 -7.82
CA GLU A 125 -25.85 2.64 -8.98
C GLU A 125 -24.69 2.84 -9.97
N LEU A 126 -23.46 2.69 -9.50
CA LEU A 126 -22.23 2.91 -10.26
C LEU A 126 -21.34 1.69 -10.10
N ASP A 127 -20.91 1.10 -11.22
CA ASP A 127 -19.96 0.00 -11.21
C ASP A 127 -18.52 0.52 -11.23
N THR A 128 -17.61 -0.22 -10.61
CA THR A 128 -16.16 0.03 -10.69
C THR A 128 -15.49 -1.07 -11.50
N ILE A 129 -14.21 -0.88 -11.86
CA ILE A 129 -13.40 -1.95 -12.49
C ILE A 129 -13.46 -3.24 -11.65
N GLN A 130 -13.44 -3.11 -10.32
CA GLN A 130 -13.51 -4.26 -9.42
C GLN A 130 -14.89 -4.93 -9.46
N THR A 131 -15.98 -4.19 -9.27
CA THR A 131 -17.33 -4.81 -9.19
C THR A 131 -17.74 -5.40 -10.53
N TRP A 132 -17.46 -4.71 -11.64
CA TRP A 132 -17.77 -5.16 -12.98
C TRP A 132 -17.03 -6.46 -13.35
N THR A 133 -15.70 -6.45 -13.24
CA THR A 133 -14.90 -7.64 -13.59
C THR A 133 -15.24 -8.83 -12.70
N CYS A 134 -15.48 -8.60 -11.40
CA CYS A 134 -15.88 -9.67 -10.50
C CYS A 134 -17.28 -10.21 -10.75
N LYS A 135 -18.21 -9.38 -11.24
CA LYS A 135 -19.59 -9.78 -11.59
C LYS A 135 -19.61 -10.64 -12.86
N TYR A 136 -18.86 -10.25 -13.88
CA TYR A 136 -18.90 -10.91 -15.20
C TYR A 136 -17.80 -11.93 -15.46
N LYS A 137 -16.91 -12.22 -14.49
CA LYS A 137 -15.79 -13.18 -14.66
C LYS A 137 -16.21 -14.60 -15.08
N ASN A 138 -17.44 -15.02 -14.76
CA ASN A 138 -17.96 -16.36 -15.06
C ASN A 138 -19.08 -16.34 -16.09
N SER A 139 -19.39 -15.17 -16.65
CA SER A 139 -20.43 -15.04 -17.66
C SER A 139 -19.93 -15.65 -18.98
N ALA A 140 -20.80 -16.34 -19.71
CA ALA A 140 -20.48 -16.79 -21.06
C ALA A 140 -20.90 -15.71 -22.07
N PRO A 141 -20.15 -15.53 -23.18
CA PRO A 141 -20.63 -14.71 -24.30
C PRO A 141 -21.97 -15.27 -24.79
N MET A 142 -22.89 -14.39 -25.19
CA MET A 142 -24.20 -14.86 -25.64
C MET A 142 -24.01 -15.70 -26.92
N PRO A 143 -24.87 -16.71 -27.19
CA PRO A 143 -24.73 -17.58 -28.36
C PRO A 143 -24.75 -16.86 -29.73
N GLN A 144 -25.11 -15.57 -29.75
CA GLN A 144 -25.09 -14.72 -30.94
C GLN A 144 -23.72 -14.07 -31.22
N ASP A 145 -22.75 -14.16 -30.30
CA ASP A 145 -21.40 -13.62 -30.44
C ASP A 145 -20.52 -14.62 -31.21
N MET A 146 -20.78 -14.73 -32.50
CA MET A 146 -19.96 -15.50 -33.44
C MET A 146 -18.53 -14.96 -33.46
N ALA A 147 -17.56 -15.80 -33.06
CA ALA A 147 -16.12 -15.61 -33.24
C ALA A 147 -15.57 -14.24 -32.76
N LEU A 148 -15.75 -13.92 -31.48
CA LEU A 148 -14.92 -12.89 -30.86
C LEU A 148 -13.47 -13.40 -30.79
N GLU A 149 -12.52 -12.61 -31.31
CA GLU A 149 -11.09 -12.82 -31.14
C GLU A 149 -10.80 -13.12 -29.66
N SER A 150 -9.87 -14.03 -29.34
CA SER A 150 -9.58 -14.44 -27.95
C SER A 150 -9.26 -13.27 -26.99
N ASN A 151 -8.86 -12.12 -27.53
CA ASN A 151 -8.58 -10.88 -26.81
C ASN A 151 -9.80 -9.97 -26.56
N MET A 152 -10.96 -10.26 -27.12
CA MET A 152 -12.19 -9.46 -27.01
C MET A 152 -13.24 -10.06 -26.07
N GLY A 153 -12.97 -11.25 -25.49
CA GLY A 153 -13.83 -11.88 -24.50
C GLY A 153 -13.60 -11.37 -23.06
N ASN A 154 -14.35 -11.92 -22.11
CA ASN A 154 -14.20 -11.70 -20.67
C ASN A 154 -13.19 -12.64 -20.00
N GLY A 155 -12.39 -13.40 -20.76
CA GLY A 155 -11.46 -14.40 -20.21
C GLY A 155 -10.47 -13.84 -19.18
N ASN A 156 -10.07 -12.57 -19.32
CA ASN A 156 -9.16 -11.90 -18.38
C ASN A 156 -9.86 -11.30 -17.15
N PHE A 157 -11.20 -11.28 -17.09
CA PHE A 157 -11.95 -10.64 -16.00
C PHE A 157 -11.73 -11.34 -14.67
N GLY A 158 -11.45 -12.65 -14.67
CA GLY A 158 -11.04 -13.39 -13.49
C GLY A 158 -9.74 -12.83 -12.88
N SER A 159 -8.72 -12.61 -13.72
CA SER A 159 -7.44 -12.02 -13.28
C SER A 159 -7.64 -10.58 -12.83
N LEU A 160 -8.34 -9.76 -13.62
CA LEU A 160 -8.61 -8.35 -13.29
C LEU A 160 -9.38 -8.19 -11.97
N CYS A 161 -10.35 -9.07 -11.70
CA CYS A 161 -11.07 -9.10 -10.43
C CYS A 161 -10.13 -9.41 -9.26
N HIS A 162 -9.24 -10.39 -9.42
CA HIS A 162 -8.29 -10.75 -8.39
C HIS A 162 -7.26 -9.63 -8.15
N GLU A 163 -6.73 -9.05 -9.21
CA GLU A 163 -5.77 -7.94 -9.16
C GLU A 163 -6.38 -6.70 -8.50
N SER A 164 -7.62 -6.34 -8.86
CA SER A 164 -8.33 -5.20 -8.27
C SER A 164 -8.60 -5.41 -6.78
N LYS A 165 -9.04 -6.61 -6.39
CA LYS A 165 -9.21 -6.98 -4.97
C LYS A 165 -7.89 -6.95 -4.22
N PHE A 166 -6.82 -7.48 -4.82
CA PHE A 166 -5.49 -7.45 -4.23
C PHE A 166 -5.01 -6.01 -4.03
N ALA A 167 -5.25 -5.10 -4.98
CA ALA A 167 -4.88 -3.70 -4.82
C ALA A 167 -5.60 -3.05 -3.62
N LEU A 168 -6.90 -3.29 -3.47
CA LEU A 168 -7.69 -2.75 -2.35
C LEU A 168 -7.25 -3.35 -0.99
N TYR A 169 -7.26 -4.67 -0.86
CA TYR A 169 -6.90 -5.33 0.40
C TYR A 169 -5.41 -5.21 0.72
N GLY A 170 -4.56 -5.17 -0.30
CA GLY A 170 -3.13 -4.87 -0.16
C GLY A 170 -2.91 -3.49 0.43
N THR A 171 -3.70 -2.49 0.02
CA THR A 171 -3.63 -1.13 0.61
C THR A 171 -4.03 -1.13 2.09
N LEU A 172 -5.03 -1.93 2.47
CA LEU A 172 -5.40 -2.14 3.87
C LEU A 172 -4.25 -2.78 4.67
N VAL A 173 -3.59 -3.81 4.12
CA VAL A 173 -2.41 -4.43 4.74
C VAL A 173 -1.28 -3.41 4.91
N VAL A 174 -1.00 -2.59 3.89
CA VAL A 174 -0.02 -1.51 3.96
C VAL A 174 -0.36 -0.53 5.07
N PHE A 175 -1.62 -0.12 5.23
CA PHE A 175 -2.06 0.74 6.33
C PHE A 175 -1.73 0.13 7.70
N VAL A 176 -2.02 -1.16 7.92
CA VAL A 176 -1.71 -1.85 9.18
C VAL A 176 -0.20 -1.91 9.41
N LEU A 177 0.59 -2.23 8.39
CA LEU A 177 2.05 -2.26 8.47
C LEU A 177 2.65 -0.88 8.79
N LEU A 178 2.12 0.19 8.20
CA LEU A 178 2.52 1.56 8.51
C LEU A 178 2.23 1.92 9.98
N GLY A 179 1.04 1.54 10.49
CA GLY A 179 0.70 1.70 11.90
C GLY A 179 1.66 0.93 12.83
N ALA A 180 1.98 -0.31 12.49
CA ALA A 180 2.97 -1.10 13.22
C ALA A 180 4.37 -0.47 13.18
N SER A 181 4.80 0.05 12.04
CA SER A 181 6.08 0.76 11.87
C SER A 181 6.15 2.02 12.75
N MET A 182 5.06 2.81 12.80
CA MET A 182 4.96 3.96 13.70
C MET A 182 5.05 3.55 15.17
N GLY A 183 4.33 2.49 15.56
CA GLY A 183 4.38 1.94 16.92
C GLY A 183 5.80 1.53 17.31
N LEU A 184 6.49 0.77 16.45
CA LEU A 184 7.89 0.38 16.66
C LEU A 184 8.83 1.58 16.72
N SER A 185 8.58 2.62 15.93
CA SER A 185 9.39 3.86 15.95
C SER A 185 9.30 4.56 17.31
N VAL A 186 8.09 4.66 17.86
CA VAL A 186 7.86 5.28 19.18
C VAL A 186 8.48 4.43 20.29
N VAL A 187 8.24 3.11 20.28
CA VAL A 187 8.78 2.20 21.29
C VAL A 187 10.31 2.14 21.23
N GLY A 188 10.90 2.07 20.04
CA GLY A 188 12.34 2.12 19.83
C GLY A 188 12.94 3.41 20.35
N TRP A 189 12.33 4.56 20.05
CA TRP A 189 12.78 5.86 20.55
C TRP A 189 12.71 5.96 22.08
N LEU A 190 11.64 5.46 22.71
CA LEU A 190 11.51 5.43 24.17
C LEU A 190 12.57 4.52 24.81
N ALA A 191 12.83 3.36 24.22
CA ALA A 191 13.86 2.42 24.68
C ALA A 191 15.27 3.04 24.58
N ASP A 192 15.57 3.70 23.46
CA ASP A 192 16.82 4.43 23.24
C ASP A 192 16.99 5.52 24.31
N LYS A 193 15.97 6.36 24.53
CA LYS A 193 15.97 7.41 25.56
C LYS A 193 16.12 6.86 26.98
N TRP A 194 15.54 5.69 27.27
CA TRP A 194 15.68 5.05 28.57
C TRP A 194 17.10 4.53 28.79
N SER A 195 17.72 3.94 27.76
CA SER A 195 19.11 3.46 27.82
C SER A 195 20.11 4.60 28.03
N GLU A 196 19.96 5.73 27.33
CA GLU A 196 20.80 6.93 27.52
C GLU A 196 20.74 7.45 28.97
N ARG A 197 19.55 7.42 29.59
CA ARG A 197 19.37 7.85 30.98
C ARG A 197 20.03 6.90 31.97
N GLN A 198 19.97 5.58 31.73
CA GLN A 198 20.63 4.60 32.59
C GLN A 198 22.15 4.75 32.54
N GLN A 199 22.72 4.90 31.34
CA GLN A 199 24.16 5.11 31.18
C GLN A 199 24.66 6.36 31.90
N ARG A 200 23.92 7.48 31.82
CA ARG A 200 24.27 8.70 32.58
C ARG A 200 24.32 8.45 34.09
N LYS A 201 23.32 7.77 34.64
CA LYS A 201 23.29 7.43 36.07
C LYS A 201 24.43 6.52 36.48
N GLU A 202 24.77 5.53 35.65
CA GLU A 202 25.90 4.63 35.92
C GLU A 202 27.23 5.37 35.97
N VAL A 203 27.46 6.33 35.06
CA VAL A 203 28.66 7.17 35.06
C VAL A 203 28.74 8.07 36.29
N GLU A 204 27.63 8.69 36.69
CA GLU A 204 27.55 9.52 37.91
C GLU A 204 27.90 8.72 39.17
N MET A 205 27.43 7.47 39.28
CA MET A 205 27.72 6.60 40.43
C MET A 205 29.17 6.11 40.49
N MET A 206 29.88 5.99 39.35
CA MET A 206 31.29 5.60 39.34
C MET A 206 32.26 6.74 39.70
N GLN A 207 31.78 7.99 39.68
CA GLN A 207 32.56 9.18 40.00
C GLN A 207 32.43 9.63 41.46
N SER A 208 31.52 9.03 42.23
CA SER A 208 31.33 9.24 43.67
C SER A 208 32.04 8.19 44.51
#